data_AF-A0A6V7IQ07-F1
#
_entry.id   AF-A0A6V7IQ07-F1
#
_cell.length_a   1.000
_cell.length_b   1.000
_cell.length_c   1.000
_cell.angle_alpha   90.00
_cell.angle_beta   90.00
_cell.angle_gamma   90.00
#
_symmetry.space_group_name_H-M   'P 1'
#
loop_
_entity.id
_entity.type
_entity.pdbx_description
1 polymer ?
#
loop_
_entity_poly.entity_id
_entity_poly.type
_entity_poly.pdbx_seq_one_letter_code
_entity_poly.pdbx_strand_id
1 'polypeptide(L)' 'MMEHQCNCGSTHNEGELGIQYNLHEKIDTVGAECLNESEEGSGIKVFKPWSERLNHDV' A
#
# COMPACT_ATOMS: atom_id res chain seq x y z
N MET A 1 -8.11 16.80 9.25
CA MET A 1 -6.73 16.28 9.10
C MET A 1 -6.44 15.50 10.35
N MET A 2 -6.26 14.17 10.23
CA MET A 2 -5.88 13.32 11.36
C MET A 2 -4.35 13.32 11.44
N GLU A 3 -3.79 13.97 12.44
CA GLU A 3 -2.39 13.82 12.82
C GLU A 3 -2.29 12.60 13.71
N HIS A 4 -1.36 11.68 13.41
CA HIS A 4 -1.05 10.57 14.31
C HIS A 4 0.41 10.63 14.76
N GLN A 5 0.65 10.27 16.01
CA GLN A 5 1.99 10.07 16.56
C GLN A 5 2.41 8.63 16.28
N CYS A 6 3.42 8.46 15.42
CA CYS A 6 4.13 7.19 15.29
C CYS A 6 5.17 7.03 16.41
N ASN A 7 5.56 5.78 16.68
CA ASN A 7 6.61 5.43 17.65
C ASN A 7 8.02 5.94 17.25
N CYS A 8 8.15 6.66 16.14
CA CYS A 8 9.37 7.36 15.72
C CYS A 8 9.54 8.75 16.37
N GLY A 9 8.60 9.19 17.23
CA GLY A 9 8.70 10.44 17.98
C GLY A 9 8.38 11.72 17.18
N SER A 10 7.85 11.58 15.96
CA SER A 10 7.42 12.70 15.11
C SER A 10 5.91 12.68 14.88
N THR A 11 5.30 13.87 14.84
CA THR A 11 3.91 14.04 14.40
C THR A 11 3.88 14.03 12.88
N HIS A 12 3.07 13.16 12.29
CA HIS A 12 2.99 13.04 10.84
C HIS A 12 1.63 13.44 10.30
N ASN A 13 1.64 14.21 9.21
CA ASN A 13 0.47 14.40 8.38
C ASN A 13 0.31 13.15 7.48
N GLU A 14 -0.77 12.40 7.67
CA GLU A 14 -1.05 11.16 6.92
C GLU A 14 -1.06 11.36 5.40
N GLY A 15 -1.45 12.56 4.94
CA GLY A 15 -1.47 12.90 3.52
C GLY A 15 -0.07 12.90 2.90
N GLU A 16 0.94 13.39 3.62
CA GLU A 16 2.32 13.43 3.15
C GLU A 16 3.03 12.07 3.30
N LEU A 17 2.74 11.30 4.35
CA LEU A 17 3.36 9.99 4.55
C LEU A 17 2.99 8.98 3.46
N GLY A 18 1.72 8.93 3.05
CA GLY A 18 1.29 8.00 2.01
C GLY A 18 1.98 8.25 0.66
N ILE A 19 2.41 9.49 0.42
CA ILE A 19 3.16 9.90 -0.77
C ILE A 19 4.65 9.65 -0.59
N GLN A 20 5.22 10.00 0.57
CA GLN A 20 6.66 9.86 0.84
C GLN A 20 7.11 8.41 1.03
N TYR A 21 6.22 7.53 1.50
CA TYR A 21 6.49 6.11 1.76
C TYR A 21 5.69 5.21 0.82
N ASN A 22 5.61 5.58 -0.47
CA ASN A 22 4.94 4.79 -1.49
C ASN A 22 5.72 3.50 -1.81
N LEU A 23 5.60 2.50 -0.95
CA LEU A 23 6.23 1.19 -1.15
C LEU A 23 5.76 0.50 -2.42
N HIS A 24 4.58 0.84 -2.93
CA HIS A 24 4.08 0.30 -4.19
C HIS A 24 5.07 0.54 -5.35
N GLU A 25 5.70 1.71 -5.43
CA GLU A 25 6.70 2.01 -6.46
C GLU A 25 8.02 1.22 -6.30
N LYS A 26 8.21 0.58 -5.15
CA LYS A 26 9.42 -0.20 -4.81
C LYS A 26 9.18 -1.70 -4.82
N ILE A 27 7.93 -2.15 -4.86
CA ILE A 27 7.59 -3.57 -4.91
C ILE A 27 7.67 -4.03 -6.36
N ASP A 28 8.49 -5.06 -6.61
CA ASP A 28 8.46 -5.78 -7.89
C ASP A 28 7.22 -6.69 -7.91
N THR A 29 6.13 -6.18 -8.46
CA THR A 29 4.89 -6.94 -8.58
C THR A 29 4.95 -8.01 -9.68
N VAL A 30 5.88 -7.91 -10.63
CA VAL A 30 6.03 -8.89 -11.71
C VAL A 30 6.71 -10.15 -11.18
N GLY A 31 7.68 -9.99 -10.28
CA GLY A 31 8.39 -11.10 -9.63
C GLY A 31 7.69 -11.69 -8.40
N ALA A 32 6.56 -11.13 -7.96
CA ALA A 32 5.87 -11.56 -6.76
C ALA A 32 4.98 -12.80 -7.02
N GLU A 33 5.16 -13.83 -6.21
CA GLU A 33 4.33 -15.04 -6.20
C GLU A 33 3.46 -15.05 -4.94
N CYS A 34 2.15 -15.14 -5.13
CA CYS A 34 1.19 -15.27 -4.03
C CYS A 34 0.79 -16.74 -3.90
N LEU A 35 0.96 -17.31 -2.71
CA LEU A 35 0.59 -18.70 -2.44
C LEU A 35 -0.86 -18.76 -1.95
N ASN A 36 -1.58 -19.81 -2.35
CA ASN A 36 -2.96 -20.06 -1.95
C ASN A 36 -3.93 -18.93 -2.38
N GLU A 37 -3.73 -18.39 -3.58
CA GLU A 37 -4.69 -17.48 -4.19
C GLU A 37 -6.02 -18.18 -4.43
N SER A 38 -7.13 -17.47 -4.20
CA SER A 38 -8.47 -17.99 -4.51
C SER A 38 -8.71 -18.09 -6.01
N GLU A 39 -8.13 -17.16 -6.77
CA GLU A 39 -8.12 -17.10 -8.23
C GLU A 39 -6.70 -16.75 -8.69
N GLU A 40 -6.23 -17.36 -9.77
CA GLU A 40 -4.87 -17.12 -10.29
C GLU A 40 -4.62 -15.64 -10.58
N GLY A 41 -3.56 -15.08 -10.00
CA GLY A 41 -3.18 -13.67 -10.19
C GLY A 41 -4.05 -12.67 -9.41
N SER A 42 -4.95 -13.12 -8.53
CA SER A 42 -5.75 -12.22 -7.69
C SER A 42 -4.93 -11.55 -6.59
N GLY A 43 -3.89 -12.20 -6.08
CA GLY A 43 -3.05 -11.71 -5.00
C GLY A 43 -2.29 -10.45 -5.37
N ILE A 44 -1.87 -10.31 -6.64
CA ILE A 44 -1.13 -9.12 -7.06
C ILE A 44 -1.97 -7.85 -7.10
N LYS A 45 -3.30 -7.98 -7.23
CA LYS A 45 -4.23 -6.85 -7.31
C LYS A 45 -4.37 -6.07 -6.00
N VAL A 46 -3.85 -6.60 -4.88
CA VAL A 46 -3.91 -5.93 -3.57
C VAL A 46 -2.85 -4.84 -3.42
N PHE A 47 -1.78 -4.89 -4.22
CA PHE A 47 -0.72 -3.88 -4.21
C PHE A 47 -1.17 -2.67 -5.03
N LYS A 48 -1.65 -1.62 -4.35
CA LYS A 48 -2.20 -0.41 -4.98
C LYS A 48 -1.47 0.86 -4.52
N PRO A 49 -1.51 1.95 -5.32
CA PRO A 49 -1.04 3.26 -4.88
C PRO A 49 -1.81 3.72 -3.64
N TRP A 50 -1.21 4.58 -2.83
CA TRP A 50 -1.86 5.13 -1.63
C TRP A 50 -3.23 5.77 -1.93
N SER A 51 -3.36 6.44 -3.07
CA SER A 51 -4.61 7.05 -3.56
C SER A 51 -5.72 6.04 -3.83
N GLU A 52 -5.39 4.78 -4.13
CA GLU A 52 -6.32 3.72 -4.52
C GLU A 52 -6.38 2.59 -3.48
N ARG A 53 -5.74 2.73 -2.32
CA ARG A 53 -5.65 1.68 -1.29
C ARG A 53 -7.01 1.18 -0.76
N LEU A 54 -8.07 1.99 -0.91
CA LEU A 54 -9.44 1.67 -0.51
C LEU A 54 -10.34 1.29 -1.69
N ASN A 55 -9.80 1.24 -2.91
CA ASN A 55 -10.53 0.82 -4.08
C ASN A 55 -10.65 -0.71 -4.06
N HIS A 56 -11.88 -1.24 -4.05
CA HIS A 56 -12.16 -2.68 -4.06
C HIS A 56 -12.59 -3.19 -5.44
N ASP A 57 -12.63 -2.33 -6.45
CA ASP A 57 -12.90 -2.71 -7.82
C ASP A 57 -11.72 -3.54 -8.38
N VAL A 58 -12.06 -4.54 -9.20
CA VAL A 58 -11.19 -5.63 -9.70
C VAL A 58 -10.76 -5.49 -11.15
#